data_AF-A0A6B0Y468-F1
#
_entry.id   AF-A0A6B0Y468-F1
#
_cell.length_a   1.000
_cell.length_b   1.000
_cell.length_c   1.000
_cell.angle_alpha   90.00
_cell.angle_beta   90.00
_cell.angle_gamma   90.00
#
_symmetry.space_group_name_H-M   'P 1'
#
loop_
_entity.id
_entity.type
_entity.pdbx_description
1 polymer ?
#
loop_
_entity_poly.entity_id
_entity_poly.type
_entity_poly.pdbx_seq_one_letter_code
_entity_poly.pdbx_strand_id
1 'polypeptide(L)'
;MTPEEHQKLKAIAALQGQRIKAQVLNRTLGEGPALAGTNEHEAFCASADFLKPRIEQARRWELSSMSAADIRREAREQVRP
;
A
#
# COMPACT_ATOMS: atom_id res chain seq x y z
N MET A 1 -14.63 -5.55 1.60
CA MET A 1 -14.36 -6.50 0.50
C MET A 1 -15.51 -7.46 0.44
N THR A 2 -16.51 -7.10 -0.36
CA THR A 2 -17.56 -8.04 -0.75
C THR A 2 -16.98 -9.07 -1.73
N PRO A 3 -17.61 -10.25 -1.90
CA PRO A 3 -17.17 -11.25 -2.88
C PRO A 3 -17.05 -10.67 -4.30
N GLU A 4 -17.98 -9.78 -4.68
CA GLU A 4 -17.98 -9.09 -5.98
C GLU A 4 -16.83 -8.11 -6.15
N GLU A 5 -16.44 -7.36 -5.12
CA GLU A 5 -15.27 -6.49 -5.17
C GLU A 5 -13.97 -7.27 -5.40
N HIS A 6 -13.83 -8.42 -4.72
CA HIS A 6 -12.68 -9.30 -4.90
C HIS A 6 -12.65 -9.91 -6.32
N GLN A 7 -13.82 -10.22 -6.89
CA GLN A 7 -13.93 -10.77 -8.24
C GLN A 7 -13.59 -9.71 -9.32
N LYS A 8 -14.00 -8.46 -9.13
CA LYS A 8 -13.60 -7.33 -9.98
C LYS A 8 -12.09 -7.07 -9.91
N LEU A 9 -11.53 -7.06 -8.70
CA LEU A 9 -10.07 -6.95 -8.50
C LEU A 9 -9.32 -8.09 -9.19
N LYS A 10 -9.81 -9.32 -9.07
CA LYS A 10 -9.25 -10.48 -9.76
C LYS A 10 -9.24 -10.34 -11.28
N ALA A 11 -10.33 -9.84 -11.85
CA ALA A 11 -10.44 -9.61 -13.28
C ALA A 11 -9.45 -8.52 -13.75
N ILE A 12 -9.35 -7.40 -13.04
CA ILE A 12 -8.42 -6.32 -13.38
C ILE A 12 -6.96 -6.79 -13.26
N ALA A 13 -6.61 -7.53 -12.21
CA ALA A 13 -5.28 -8.08 -12.02
C ALA A 13 -4.88 -9.00 -13.18
N ALA A 14 -5.79 -9.91 -13.56
CA ALA A 14 -5.58 -10.85 -14.66
C ALA A 14 -5.40 -10.13 -16.00
N LEU A 15 -6.18 -9.08 -16.27
CA LEU A 15 -6.07 -8.26 -17.48
C LEU A 15 -4.72 -7.51 -17.56
N GLN A 16 -4.16 -7.13 -16.41
CA GLN A 16 -2.86 -6.46 -16.32
C GLN A 16 -1.69 -7.44 -16.22
N GLY A 17 -1.93 -8.76 -16.25
CA GLY A 17 -0.91 -9.79 -16.04
C GLY A 17 -0.31 -9.79 -14.63
N GLN A 18 -0.95 -9.11 -13.68
CA GLN A 18 -0.48 -8.96 -12.30
C GLN A 18 -1.22 -9.92 -11.37
N ARG A 19 -0.57 -10.29 -10.26
CA ARG A 19 -1.24 -11.01 -9.18
C ARG A 19 -2.13 -10.03 -8.41
N ILE A 20 -3.32 -10.48 -7.98
CA ILE A 20 -4.24 -9.69 -7.12
C ILE A 20 -3.50 -9.03 -5.96
N LYS A 21 -2.60 -9.79 -5.29
CA LYS A 21 -1.82 -9.26 -4.16
C LYS A 21 -0.99 -8.04 -4.55
N ALA A 22 -0.36 -8.05 -5.73
CA ALA A 22 0.43 -6.92 -6.24
C ALA A 22 -0.48 -5.73 -6.58
N GLN A 23 -1.63 -5.98 -7.22
CA GLN A 23 -2.59 -4.91 -7.53
C GLN A 23 -3.20 -4.29 -6.26
N VAL A 24 -3.54 -5.10 -5.27
CA VAL A 24 -4.03 -4.62 -3.97
C VAL A 24 -2.95 -3.83 -3.25
N LEU A 25 -1.69 -4.31 -3.24
CA LEU A 25 -0.55 -3.57 -2.68
C LEU A 25 -0.38 -2.21 -3.36
N ASN A 26 -0.29 -2.18 -4.69
CA ASN A 26 -0.12 -0.94 -5.47
C ASN A 26 -1.28 0.03 -5.24
N ARG A 27 -2.51 -0.49 -5.10
CA ARG A 27 -3.69 0.35 -4.82
C ARG A 27 -3.73 0.88 -3.39
N THR A 28 -3.17 0.16 -2.41
CA THR A 28 -3.23 0.54 -0.99
C THR A 28 -2.03 1.35 -0.52
N LEU A 29 -0.86 1.13 -1.09
CA LEU A 29 0.38 1.84 -0.74
C LEU A 29 0.64 3.07 -1.65
N GLY A 30 -0.19 3.29 -2.67
CA GLY A 30 0.04 4.30 -3.71
C GLY A 30 1.10 3.86 -4.72
N GLU A 31 1.65 4.79 -5.51
CA GLU A 31 2.89 4.57 -6.27
C GLU A 31 4.06 4.42 -5.29
N GLY A 32 4.15 3.25 -4.65
CA GLY A 32 5.38 2.79 -4.03
C GLY A 32 6.48 2.67 -5.09
N PRO A 33 7.75 2.65 -4.69
CA PRO A 33 8.86 2.54 -5.64
C PRO A 33 8.63 1.35 -6.57
N ALA A 34 8.76 1.56 -7.89
CA ALA A 34 8.59 0.50 -8.87
C ALA A 34 9.73 -0.52 -8.72
N LEU A 35 9.46 -1.61 -7.99
CA LEU A 35 10.45 -2.67 -7.69
C LEU A 35 10.63 -3.69 -8.84
N ALA A 36 10.04 -3.43 -10.00
CA ALA A 36 10.10 -4.35 -11.13
C ALA A 36 11.46 -4.23 -11.85
N GLY A 37 12.27 -5.28 -11.79
CA GLY A 37 13.58 -5.35 -12.46
C GLY A 37 14.75 -4.77 -11.66
N THR A 38 14.52 -4.29 -10.44
CA THR A 38 15.58 -3.83 -9.52
C THR A 38 16.22 -5.00 -8.80
N ASN A 39 17.54 -4.97 -8.60
CA ASN A 39 18.19 -5.96 -7.74
C ASN A 39 17.84 -5.71 -6.25
N GLU A 40 18.15 -6.67 -5.38
CA GLU A 40 17.79 -6.62 -3.95
C GLU A 40 18.30 -5.34 -3.25
N HIS A 41 19.52 -4.91 -3.58
CA HIS A 41 20.11 -3.72 -2.98
C HIS A 41 19.37 -2.44 -3.42
N GLU A 42 19.04 -2.33 -4.70
CA GLU A 42 18.24 -1.21 -5.23
C GLU A 42 16.83 -1.17 -4.63
N ALA A 43 16.18 -2.32 -4.48
CA ALA A 43 14.87 -2.43 -3.84
C ALA A 43 14.93 -2.02 -2.35
N PHE A 44 16.00 -2.40 -1.66
CA PHE A 44 16.23 -2.00 -0.28
C PHE A 44 16.43 -0.48 -0.15
N CYS A 45 17.29 0.11 -0.98
CA CYS A 45 17.53 1.56 -1.00
C CYS A 45 16.24 2.34 -1.30
N ALA A 46 15.47 1.92 -2.31
CA ALA A 46 14.20 2.55 -2.64
C ALA A 46 13.17 2.46 -1.50
N SER A 47 13.16 1.34 -0.76
CA SER A 47 12.31 1.19 0.43
C SER A 47 12.75 2.11 1.56
N ALA A 48 14.07 2.26 1.79
CA ALA A 48 14.61 3.15 2.79
C ALA A 48 14.29 4.63 2.47
N ASP A 49 14.41 5.03 1.20
CA ASP A 49 14.08 6.37 0.74
C ASP A 49 12.59 6.68 0.89
N PHE A 50 11.72 5.72 0.52
CA PHE A 50 10.27 5.85 0.69
C PHE A 50 9.87 6.04 2.16
N LEU A 51 10.55 5.36 3.09
CA LEU A 51 10.27 5.43 4.52
C LEU A 51 10.92 6.62 5.24
N LYS A 52 11.92 7.28 4.63
CA LYS A 52 12.68 8.38 5.23
C LYS A 52 11.82 9.48 5.84
N PRO A 53 10.76 10.00 5.17
CA PRO A 53 9.91 11.03 5.76
C PRO A 53 9.24 10.57 7.06
N ARG A 54 8.80 9.31 7.12
CA ARG A 54 8.13 8.75 8.30
C ARG A 54 9.09 8.53 9.45
N ILE A 55 10.33 8.14 9.15
CA ILE A 55 11.42 8.01 10.15
C ILE A 55 11.72 9.38 10.77
N GLU A 56 11.82 10.43 9.96
CA GLU A 56 12.09 11.79 10.43
C GLU A 56 10.94 12.33 11.30
N GLN A 57 9.69 12.09 10.91
CA GLN A 57 8.52 12.41 11.73
C GLN A 57 8.56 11.70 13.08
N ALA A 58 8.84 10.39 13.10
CA ALA A 58 8.94 9.62 14.35
C ALA A 58 10.05 10.15 15.27
N ARG A 59 11.21 10.55 14.71
CA ARG A 59 12.29 11.20 15.47
C ARG A 59 11.88 12.52 16.11
N ARG A 60 10.95 13.25 15.49
CA ARG A 60 10.36 14.50 16.03
C ARG A 60 9.15 14.25 16.93
N TRP A 61 8.84 13.00 17.28
CA TRP A 61 7.63 12.61 18.02
C TRP A 61 6.30 12.94 17.32
N GLU A 62 6.31 13.11 16.00
CA GLU A 62 5.12 13.27 15.16
C GLU A 62 4.50 11.89 14.88
N LEU A 63 3.91 11.32 15.93
CA LEU A 63 3.24 10.02 15.90
C LEU A 63 1.76 10.18 15.53
N SER A 64 1.20 9.14 14.93
CA SER A 64 -0.26 9.11 14.70
C SER A 64 -0.96 8.93 16.04
N SER A 65 -1.97 9.75 16.30
CA SER A 65 -2.87 9.59 17.45
C SER A 65 -3.97 8.55 17.20
N MET A 66 -4.09 8.05 15.96
CA MET A 66 -5.13 7.10 15.61
C MET A 66 -4.87 5.73 16.22
N SER A 67 -5.88 5.14 16.84
CA SER A 67 -5.82 3.74 17.21
C SER A 67 -5.90 2.85 15.97
N ALA A 68 -5.44 1.60 16.09
CA ALA A 68 -5.63 0.62 15.02
C ALA A 68 -7.12 0.38 14.67
N ALA A 69 -8.04 0.60 15.61
CA ALA A 69 -9.47 0.51 15.36
C ALA A 69 -9.96 1.67 14.49
N ASP A 70 -9.48 2.89 14.76
CA ASP A 70 -9.80 4.08 13.98
C ASP A 70 -9.27 3.97 12.56
N ILE A 71 -8.01 3.53 12.40
CA ILE A 71 -7.40 3.29 11.09
C ILE A 71 -8.25 2.30 10.27
N ARG A 72 -8.66 1.19 10.87
CA ARG A 72 -9.50 0.19 10.20
C ARG A 72 -10.89 0.72 9.84
N ARG A 73 -11.47 1.58 10.68
CA ARG A 73 -12.78 2.19 10.43
C ARG A 73 -12.69 3.17 9.26
N GLU A 74 -11.74 4.09 9.30
CA GLU A 74 -11.53 5.09 8.26
C GLU A 74 -11.20 4.43 6.91
N ALA A 75 -10.32 3.43 6.89
CA ALA A 75 -9.99 2.70 5.66
C ALA A 75 -11.21 2.00 5.03
N ARG A 76 -12.21 1.60 5.84
CA ARG A 76 -13.47 1.04 5.32
C ARG A 76 -14.41 2.13 4.79
N GLU A 77 -14.41 3.30 5.40
CA GLU A 77 -15.21 4.45 4.95
C GLU A 77 -14.70 4.99 3.62
N GLN A 78 -13.39 5.09 3.42
CA GLN A 78 -12.78 5.54 2.15
C GLN A 78 -13.05 4.59 0.97
N VAL A 79 -13.39 3.33 1.23
CA VAL A 79 -13.68 2.31 0.21
C VAL A 79 -15.19 2.19 -0.06
N ARG A 80 -16.04 2.87 0.73
CA ARG A 80 -17.49 2.88 0.53
C ARG A 80 -17.85 3.75 -0.70
N PRO A 81 -18.67 3.25 -1.64
CA PRO A 81 -19.08 4.00 -2.82
C PRO A 81 -19.98 5.19 -2.49
#